data_AF-T1I9L3-F1
#
_entry.id   AF-T1I9L3-F1
#
_cell.length_a   1.000
_cell.length_b   1.000
_cell.length_c   1.000
_cell.angle_alpha   90.00
_cell.angle_beta   90.00
_cell.angle_gamma   90.00
#
_symmetry.space_group_name_H-M   'P 1'
#
loop_
_entity.id
_entity.type
_entity.pdbx_description
1 polymer ?
#
loop_
_entity_poly.entity_id
_entity_poly.type
_entity_poly.pdbx_seq_one_letter_code
_entity_poly.pdbx_strand_id
1 'polypeptide(L)'
;MTSVKFDPRTIEGIKESLKELSCCSNYLQDLDELAGLHKLEVLDLKHNEIKNLTETLNVLQNFPNLTYLNLKDNRVREAKEYKKRLLGSQHFNIETLDEIRIPAELRRHYIRITETTRPDSVAEAVREEFESLPRGLREEVEIGFLYLVGLKSKQNL
;
A
#
# COMPACT_ATOMS: atom_id res chain seq x y z
N MET A 1 22.84 8.18 -11.17
CA MET A 1 23.08 7.90 -9.74
C MET A 1 22.82 6.41 -9.51
N THR A 2 23.46 5.79 -8.52
CA THR A 2 23.34 4.34 -8.28
C THR A 2 22.30 4.05 -7.20
N SER A 3 21.52 2.98 -7.37
CA SER A 3 20.61 2.48 -6.34
C SER A 3 21.36 2.19 -5.05
N VAL A 4 20.72 2.46 -3.91
CA VAL A 4 21.15 1.90 -2.63
C VAL A 4 21.16 0.38 -2.73
N LYS A 5 22.10 -0.23 -2.02
CA LYS A 5 22.33 -1.68 -1.99
C LYS A 5 22.36 -2.17 -0.56
N PHE A 6 21.79 -3.34 -0.33
CA PHE A 6 21.78 -3.99 0.97
C PHE A 6 22.71 -5.20 0.94
N ASP A 7 23.71 -5.20 1.83
CA ASP A 7 24.58 -6.38 1.99
C ASP A 7 23.74 -7.55 2.55
N PRO A 8 23.75 -8.73 1.89
CA PRO A 8 22.92 -9.86 2.31
C PRO A 8 23.17 -10.33 3.74
N ARG A 9 24.39 -10.20 4.27
CA ARG A 9 24.71 -10.58 5.66
C ARG A 9 24.08 -9.61 6.64
N THR A 10 23.95 -8.34 6.26
CA THR A 10 23.26 -7.33 7.07
C THR A 10 21.77 -7.64 7.13
N ILE A 11 21.14 -7.91 5.98
CA ILE A 11 19.73 -8.32 5.92
C ILE A 11 19.48 -9.58 6.77
N GLU A 12 20.34 -10.59 6.64
CA GLU A 12 20.26 -11.82 7.43
C GLU A 12 20.42 -11.56 8.94
N GLY A 13 21.30 -10.64 9.33
CA GLY A 13 21.52 -10.30 10.74
C GLY A 13 20.38 -9.50 11.39
N ILE A 14 19.64 -8.71 10.62
CA ILE A 14 18.58 -7.82 11.16
C ILE A 14 17.16 -8.34 10.93
N LYS A 15 16.96 -9.38 10.10
CA LYS A 15 15.63 -9.86 9.67
C LYS A 15 14.65 -10.18 10.80
N GLU A 16 15.15 -10.63 11.95
CA GLU A 16 14.33 -10.99 13.11
C GLU A 16 13.99 -9.80 14.03
N SER A 17 14.53 -8.61 13.75
CA SER A 17 14.43 -7.44 14.64
C SER A 17 13.96 -6.17 13.96
N LEU A 18 14.22 -5.99 12.66
CA LEU A 18 13.89 -4.76 11.96
C LEU A 18 12.38 -4.68 11.70
N LYS A 19 11.75 -3.66 12.27
CA LYS A 19 10.31 -3.38 12.13
C LYS A 19 10.01 -2.21 11.22
N GLU A 20 10.91 -1.24 11.15
CA GLU A 20 10.71 -0.02 10.38
C GLU A 20 11.91 0.22 9.49
N LEU A 21 11.65 0.44 8.19
CA LEU A 21 12.67 0.77 7.21
C LEU A 21 12.20 1.95 6.36
N SER A 22 12.99 3.01 6.35
CA SER A 22 12.83 4.13 5.42
C SER A 22 13.99 4.14 4.44
N CYS A 23 13.66 4.05 3.16
CA CYS A 23 14.58 4.17 2.03
C CYS A 23 14.05 5.20 1.02
N CYS A 24 13.42 6.26 1.53
CA CYS A 24 12.92 7.36 0.73
C CYS A 24 14.05 8.04 -0.07
N SER A 25 13.74 8.51 -1.29
CA SER A 25 14.67 9.25 -2.16
C SER A 25 15.93 8.46 -2.50
N ASN A 26 15.76 7.18 -2.81
CA ASN A 26 16.81 6.34 -3.39
C ASN A 26 16.47 6.01 -4.86
N TYR A 27 17.31 5.22 -5.52
CA TYR A 27 17.08 4.77 -6.90
C TYR A 27 16.69 3.29 -6.96
N LEU A 28 15.94 2.80 -5.96
CA LEU A 28 15.48 1.40 -5.93
C LEU A 28 14.54 1.14 -7.11
N GLN A 29 14.74 0.02 -7.79
CA GLN A 29 13.91 -0.41 -8.92
C GLN A 29 13.01 -1.61 -8.58
N ASP A 30 13.36 -2.31 -7.51
CA ASP A 30 12.71 -3.51 -6.99
C ASP A 30 12.93 -3.60 -5.47
N LEU A 31 12.45 -4.68 -4.86
CA LEU A 31 12.49 -4.92 -3.41
C LEU A 31 13.21 -6.22 -3.05
N ASP A 32 13.85 -6.89 -4.02
CA ASP A 32 14.31 -8.27 -3.85
C ASP A 32 15.32 -8.38 -2.70
N GLU A 33 16.19 -7.37 -2.57
CA GLU A 33 17.18 -7.29 -1.50
C GLU A 33 16.56 -7.17 -0.08
N LEU A 34 15.28 -6.81 0.03
CA LEU A 34 14.54 -6.66 1.28
C LEU A 34 13.71 -7.89 1.65
N ALA A 35 13.60 -8.89 0.77
CA ALA A 35 12.65 -9.99 0.90
C ALA A 35 12.77 -10.81 2.19
N GLY A 36 13.94 -10.81 2.83
CA GLY A 36 14.19 -11.51 4.10
C GLY A 36 13.67 -10.79 5.35
N LEU A 37 13.24 -9.52 5.26
CA LEU A 37 12.87 -8.70 6.42
C LEU A 37 11.43 -8.97 6.93
N HIS A 38 11.18 -10.21 7.35
CA HIS A 38 9.83 -10.72 7.69
C HIS A 38 9.12 -10.02 8.86
N LYS A 39 9.87 -9.25 9.67
CA LYS A 39 9.35 -8.51 10.82
C LYS A 39 8.95 -7.07 10.50
N LEU A 40 9.07 -6.62 9.24
CA LEU A 40 8.68 -5.28 8.85
C LEU A 40 7.19 -5.01 9.11
N GLU A 41 6.94 -3.89 9.77
CA GLU A 41 5.64 -3.29 10.07
C GLU A 41 5.45 -1.99 9.28
N VAL A 42 6.55 -1.25 9.06
CA VAL A 42 6.58 0.05 8.34
C VAL A 42 7.65 0.03 7.26
N LEU A 43 7.24 0.33 6.02
CA LEU A 43 8.14 0.43 4.87
C LEU A 43 7.87 1.71 4.07
N ASP A 44 8.83 2.65 4.11
CA ASP A 44 8.79 3.88 3.31
C ASP A 44 9.79 3.81 2.15
N LEU A 45 9.25 3.79 0.93
CA LEU A 45 9.98 3.70 -0.33
C LEU A 45 9.66 4.89 -1.23
N LYS A 46 9.15 5.99 -0.67
CA LYS A 46 8.79 7.18 -1.44
C LYS A 46 9.95 7.66 -2.31
N HIS A 47 9.63 8.17 -3.49
CA HIS A 47 10.61 8.76 -4.40
C HIS A 47 11.73 7.78 -4.79
N ASN A 48 11.34 6.62 -5.31
CA ASN A 48 12.22 5.62 -5.91
C ASN A 48 11.79 5.33 -7.36
N GLU A 49 12.37 4.34 -8.01
CA GLU A 49 12.08 3.96 -9.40
C GLU A 49 11.39 2.59 -9.52
N ILE A 50 10.69 2.14 -8.47
CA ILE A 50 9.99 0.86 -8.44
C ILE A 50 8.86 0.89 -9.48
N LYS A 51 8.82 -0.12 -10.36
CA LYS A 51 7.94 -0.11 -11.55
C LYS A 51 7.05 -1.34 -11.68
N ASN A 52 7.52 -2.50 -11.26
CA ASN A 52 6.81 -3.76 -11.50
C ASN A 52 5.93 -4.12 -10.30
N LEU A 53 4.61 -3.97 -10.47
CA LEU A 53 3.64 -4.29 -9.43
C LEU A 53 3.65 -5.77 -9.05
N THR A 54 3.81 -6.68 -10.01
CA THR A 54 3.78 -8.13 -9.73
C THR A 54 4.99 -8.56 -8.92
N GLU A 55 6.19 -8.13 -9.29
CA GLU A 55 7.42 -8.40 -8.53
C GLU A 55 7.34 -7.78 -7.13
N THR A 56 6.89 -6.53 -7.04
CA THR A 56 6.66 -5.83 -5.76
C THR A 56 5.74 -6.65 -4.84
N LEU A 57 4.60 -7.12 -5.34
CA LEU A 57 3.65 -7.90 -4.56
C LEU A 57 4.16 -9.29 -4.18
N ASN A 58 5.04 -9.89 -4.98
CA ASN A 58 5.68 -11.15 -4.62
C ASN A 58 6.60 -10.98 -3.41
N VAL A 59 7.34 -9.87 -3.35
CA VAL A 59 8.20 -9.57 -2.20
C VAL A 59 7.38 -9.17 -0.98
N LEU A 60 6.35 -8.32 -1.13
CA LEU A 60 5.53 -7.84 -0.01
C LEU A 60 4.80 -8.98 0.73
N GLN A 61 4.54 -10.13 0.08
CA GLN A 61 3.98 -11.31 0.75
C GLN A 61 4.89 -11.87 1.86
N ASN A 62 6.18 -11.56 1.82
CA ASN A 62 7.13 -11.94 2.86
C ASN A 62 7.05 -11.06 4.11
N PHE A 63 6.22 -10.00 4.11
CA PHE A 63 6.06 -9.05 5.21
C PHE A 63 4.67 -9.16 5.85
N PRO A 64 4.37 -10.24 6.58
CA PRO A 64 3.02 -10.54 7.08
C PRO A 64 2.50 -9.50 8.10
N ASN A 65 3.39 -8.72 8.71
CA ASN A 65 3.04 -7.71 9.71
C ASN A 65 3.02 -6.28 9.13
N LEU A 66 3.23 -6.13 7.82
CA LEU A 66 3.30 -4.81 7.20
C LEU A 66 1.94 -4.12 7.25
N THR A 67 1.90 -2.95 7.89
CA THR A 67 0.70 -2.12 8.07
C THR A 67 0.85 -0.76 7.41
N TYR A 68 2.08 -0.26 7.26
CA TYR A 68 2.37 0.98 6.57
C TYR A 68 3.25 0.71 5.35
N LEU A 69 2.79 1.17 4.18
CA LEU A 69 3.54 1.10 2.93
C LEU A 69 3.45 2.44 2.19
N ASN A 70 4.58 3.07 1.92
CA ASN A 70 4.64 4.27 1.10
C ASN A 70 5.41 3.99 -0.19
N LEU A 71 4.70 4.00 -1.33
CA LEU A 71 5.28 3.88 -2.67
C LEU A 71 5.05 5.16 -3.48
N LYS A 72 4.70 6.27 -2.83
CA LYS A 72 4.52 7.57 -3.48
C LYS A 72 5.73 7.92 -4.33
N ASP A 73 5.50 8.61 -5.45
CA ASP A 73 6.55 8.98 -6.40
C ASP A 73 7.39 7.80 -6.94
N ASN A 74 6.78 6.61 -7.07
CA ASN A 74 7.30 5.48 -7.83
C ASN A 74 6.42 5.19 -9.05
N ARG A 75 7.00 4.57 -10.09
CA ARG A 75 6.30 4.22 -11.33
C ARG A 75 5.23 3.14 -11.12
N VAL A 76 5.37 2.29 -10.11
CA VAL A 76 4.43 1.21 -9.78
C VAL A 76 3.00 1.72 -9.51
N ARG A 77 2.86 2.98 -9.08
CA ARG A 77 1.57 3.63 -8.82
C ARG A 77 0.77 3.92 -10.08
N GLU A 78 1.39 3.93 -11.25
CA GLU A 78 0.72 4.13 -12.54
C GLU A 78 -0.07 2.88 -12.97
N ALA A 79 0.18 1.73 -12.34
CA ALA A 79 -0.57 0.50 -12.60
C ALA A 79 -2.04 0.66 -12.17
N LYS A 80 -2.97 0.44 -13.10
CA LYS A 80 -4.42 0.57 -12.86
C LYS A 80 -4.90 -0.26 -11.65
N GLU A 81 -4.36 -1.47 -11.51
CA GLU A 81 -4.73 -2.40 -10.45
C GLU A 81 -3.93 -2.19 -9.14
N TYR A 82 -3.10 -1.16 -9.03
CA TYR A 82 -2.21 -0.92 -7.87
C TYR A 82 -2.94 -0.99 -6.53
N LYS A 83 -3.95 -0.13 -6.34
CA LYS A 83 -4.74 -0.07 -5.10
C LYS A 83 -5.53 -1.35 -4.89
N LYS A 84 -6.14 -1.86 -5.96
CA LYS A 84 -6.96 -3.07 -5.92
C LYS A 84 -6.17 -4.28 -5.44
N ARG A 85 -4.95 -4.47 -5.94
CA ARG A 85 -4.12 -5.62 -5.55
C ARG A 85 -3.50 -5.48 -4.16
N LEU A 86 -3.16 -4.26 -3.74
CA LEU A 86 -2.60 -4.02 -2.41
C LEU A 86 -3.65 -4.04 -1.31
N LEU A 87 -4.86 -3.56 -1.58
CA LEU A 87 -5.91 -3.37 -0.56
C LEU A 87 -7.05 -4.39 -0.66
N GLY A 88 -7.27 -4.96 -1.84
CA GLY A 88 -8.31 -5.97 -2.08
C GLY A 88 -7.85 -7.40 -1.85
N SER A 89 -6.58 -7.61 -1.50
CA SER A 89 -6.02 -8.92 -1.18
C SER A 89 -6.12 -9.18 0.32
N GLN A 90 -6.59 -10.37 0.71
CA GLN A 90 -6.57 -10.81 2.11
C GLN A 90 -5.16 -11.02 2.66
N HIS A 91 -4.15 -11.15 1.80
CA HIS A 91 -2.76 -11.35 2.21
C HIS A 91 -2.11 -10.09 2.78
N PHE A 92 -2.67 -8.91 2.52
CA PHE A 92 -2.11 -7.65 2.98
C PHE A 92 -3.08 -6.95 3.92
N ASN A 93 -2.60 -6.49 5.07
CA ASN A 93 -3.37 -5.66 6.01
C ASN A 93 -2.77 -4.25 6.07
N ILE A 94 -2.67 -3.60 4.91
CA ILE A 94 -2.14 -2.24 4.82
C ILE A 94 -3.15 -1.25 5.40
N GLU A 95 -2.79 -0.66 6.53
CA GLU A 95 -3.57 0.37 7.22
C GLU A 95 -3.29 1.76 6.69
N THR A 96 -2.09 1.99 6.18
CA THR A 96 -1.70 3.26 5.57
C THR A 96 -0.97 2.99 4.26
N LEU A 97 -1.52 3.50 3.16
CA LEU A 97 -0.96 3.37 1.82
C LEU A 97 -0.68 4.75 1.25
N ASP A 98 0.55 5.01 0.80
CA ASP A 98 0.95 6.27 0.18
C ASP A 98 0.58 7.51 1.02
N GLU A 99 0.93 7.48 2.30
CA GLU A 99 0.66 8.56 3.28
C GLU A 99 -0.84 8.71 3.64
N ILE A 100 -1.71 7.82 3.16
CA ILE A 100 -3.16 7.89 3.38
C ILE A 100 -3.62 6.74 4.26
N ARG A 101 -4.18 7.09 5.42
CA ARG A 101 -4.79 6.13 6.34
C ARG A 101 -6.07 5.55 5.74
N ILE A 102 -6.18 4.23 5.81
CA ILE A 102 -7.33 3.47 5.34
C ILE A 102 -8.00 2.84 6.56
N PRO A 103 -9.17 3.31 6.98
CA PRO A 103 -9.89 2.80 8.14
C PRO A 103 -10.23 1.33 8.00
N ALA A 104 -10.26 0.61 9.12
CA ALA A 104 -10.48 -0.84 9.14
C ALA A 104 -11.82 -1.24 8.50
N GLU A 105 -12.85 -0.40 8.66
CA GLU A 105 -14.18 -0.56 8.06
C GLU A 105 -14.09 -0.58 6.54
N LEU A 106 -13.39 0.40 5.96
CA LEU A 106 -13.19 0.49 4.52
C LEU A 106 -12.30 -0.65 4.00
N ARG A 107 -11.27 -1.07 4.74
CA ARG A 107 -10.42 -2.21 4.34
C ARG A 107 -11.21 -3.51 4.22
N ARG A 108 -11.97 -3.87 5.28
CA ARG A 108 -12.82 -5.07 5.29
C ARG A 108 -13.81 -5.07 4.13
N HIS A 109 -14.39 -3.91 3.85
CA HIS A 109 -15.38 -3.76 2.79
C HIS A 109 -14.75 -3.81 1.40
N TYR A 110 -13.60 -3.18 1.20
CA TYR A 110 -12.86 -3.19 -0.07
C TYR A 110 -12.48 -4.62 -0.48
N ILE A 111 -11.95 -5.43 0.44
CA ILE A 111 -11.66 -6.86 0.21
C ILE A 111 -12.92 -7.60 -0.26
N ARG A 112 -14.03 -7.46 0.48
CA ARG A 112 -15.31 -8.11 0.13
C ARG A 112 -15.83 -7.72 -1.24
N ILE A 113 -15.82 -6.43 -1.59
CA ILE A 113 -16.25 -5.95 -2.91
C ILE A 113 -15.33 -6.53 -3.99
N THR A 114 -14.02 -6.48 -3.81
CA THR A 114 -13.08 -6.96 -4.84
C THR A 114 -13.20 -8.46 -5.12
N GLU A 115 -13.72 -9.24 -4.18
CA GLU A 115 -14.04 -10.66 -4.35
C GLU A 115 -15.40 -10.91 -5.02
N THR A 116 -16.38 -10.02 -4.84
CA THR A 116 -17.79 -10.27 -5.20
C THR A 116 -18.28 -9.47 -6.39
N THR A 117 -17.58 -8.39 -6.76
CA THR A 117 -18.06 -7.39 -7.71
C THR A 117 -17.15 -7.32 -8.92
N ARG A 118 -17.73 -7.07 -10.11
CA ARG A 118 -16.96 -6.82 -11.33
C ARG A 118 -16.04 -5.60 -11.13
N PRO A 119 -14.81 -5.60 -11.69
CA PRO A 119 -13.84 -4.51 -11.51
C PRO A 119 -14.41 -3.11 -11.79
N ASP A 120 -15.31 -2.99 -12.76
CA ASP A 120 -15.86 -1.70 -13.20
C ASP A 120 -16.83 -1.07 -12.18
N SER A 121 -17.40 -1.86 -11.26
CA SER A 121 -18.39 -1.39 -10.26
C SER A 121 -17.82 -1.27 -8.85
N VAL A 122 -16.53 -1.56 -8.65
CA VAL A 122 -15.88 -1.49 -7.33
C VAL A 122 -15.98 -0.07 -6.74
N ALA A 123 -15.77 0.95 -7.55
CA ALA A 123 -15.83 2.34 -7.10
C ALA A 123 -17.24 2.77 -6.66
N GLU A 124 -18.28 2.31 -7.37
CA GLU A 124 -19.68 2.60 -7.06
C GLU A 124 -20.09 1.91 -5.75
N ALA A 125 -19.75 0.63 -5.59
CA ALA A 125 -20.06 -0.11 -4.37
C ALA A 125 -19.33 0.45 -3.13
N VAL A 126 -18.06 0.84 -3.27
CA VAL A 126 -17.32 1.52 -2.17
C VAL A 126 -17.97 2.87 -1.84
N ARG A 127 -18.51 3.58 -2.84
CA ARG A 127 -19.21 4.86 -2.67
C ARG A 127 -20.55 4.70 -1.95
N GLU A 128 -21.36 3.74 -2.33
CA GLU A 128 -22.64 3.46 -1.66
C GLU A 128 -22.43 3.14 -0.17
N GLU A 129 -21.39 2.37 0.16
CA GLU A 129 -21.04 2.09 1.55
C GLU A 129 -20.55 3.34 2.28
N PHE A 130 -19.71 4.16 1.66
CA PHE A 130 -19.29 5.42 2.30
C PHE A 130 -20.48 6.31 2.64
N GLU A 131 -21.49 6.37 1.77
CA GLU A 131 -22.73 7.11 2.04
C GLU A 131 -23.56 6.47 3.16
N SER A 132 -23.48 5.15 3.36
CA SER A 132 -24.15 4.43 4.45
C SER A 132 -23.53 4.71 5.84
N LEU A 133 -22.28 5.18 5.89
CA LEU A 133 -21.60 5.47 7.15
C LEU A 133 -22.19 6.69 7.90
N PRO A 134 -22.18 6.66 9.25
CA PRO A 134 -22.56 7.82 10.07
C PRO A 134 -21.74 9.06 9.73
N ARG A 135 -22.36 10.24 9.77
CA ARG A 135 -21.73 11.52 9.34
C ARG A 135 -20.38 11.79 10.00
N GLY A 136 -20.27 11.58 11.31
CA GLY A 136 -19.01 11.82 12.04
C GLY A 136 -17.88 10.91 11.58
N LEU A 137 -18.20 9.67 11.19
CA LEU A 137 -17.20 8.74 10.64
C LEU A 137 -16.85 9.11 9.18
N ARG A 138 -17.81 9.59 8.38
CA ARG A 138 -17.54 10.05 7.00
C ARG A 138 -16.49 11.15 6.96
N GLU A 139 -16.54 12.11 7.88
CA GLU A 139 -15.57 13.21 7.97
C GLU A 139 -14.17 12.72 8.33
N GLU A 140 -14.06 11.72 9.22
CA GLU A 140 -12.78 11.11 9.60
C GLU A 140 -12.14 10.33 8.45
N VAL A 141 -12.96 9.68 7.61
CA VAL A 141 -12.50 8.72 6.61
C VAL A 141 -12.58 9.21 5.18
N GLU A 142 -13.02 10.46 4.95
CA GLU A 142 -13.25 11.06 3.65
C GLU A 142 -12.01 10.98 2.75
N ILE A 143 -10.83 11.31 3.28
CA ILE A 143 -9.57 11.30 2.51
C ILE A 143 -9.24 9.88 2.04
N GLY A 144 -9.31 8.90 2.93
CA GLY A 144 -9.07 7.49 2.60
C GLY A 144 -10.08 6.95 1.58
N PHE A 145 -11.35 7.34 1.72
CA PHE A 145 -12.39 7.02 0.77
C PHE A 145 -12.14 7.62 -0.63
N LEU A 146 -11.94 8.94 -0.72
CA LEU A 146 -11.66 9.64 -1.97
C LEU A 146 -10.44 9.07 -2.68
N TYR A 147 -9.41 8.71 -1.90
CA TYR A 147 -8.25 8.00 -2.39
C TYR A 147 -8.61 6.66 -3.03
N LEU A 148 -9.44 5.84 -2.39
CA LEU A 148 -9.86 4.53 -2.90
C LEU A 148 -10.66 4.64 -4.20
N VAL A 149 -11.64 5.54 -4.27
CA VAL A 149 -12.52 5.68 -5.43
C VAL A 149 -11.90 6.48 -6.58
N GLY A 150 -10.66 6.96 -6.42
CA GLY A 150 -9.95 7.72 -7.45
C GLY A 150 -10.56 9.10 -7.74
N LEU A 151 -11.52 9.54 -6.92
CA LEU A 151 -12.07 10.88 -6.95
C LEU A 151 -11.06 11.79 -6.24
N LYS A 152 -10.23 12.47 -7.01
CA LYS A 152 -9.28 13.45 -6.46
C LYS A 152 -10.02 14.41 -5.54
N SER A 153 -9.66 14.43 -4.25
CA SER A 153 -9.98 15.60 -3.43
C SER A 153 -9.25 16.80 -4.07
N LYS A 154 -9.93 17.93 -4.16
CA LYS A 154 -9.39 19.17 -4.74
C LYS A 154 -8.27 19.80 -3.91
N GLN A 155 -7.66 19.09 -2.97
CA GLN A 155 -6.58 19.62 -2.14
C GLN A 155 -5.28 18.88 -2.44
N ASN A 156 -4.43 19.61 -3.16
CA ASN A 156 -3.00 19.46 -3.35
C ASN A 156 -2.31 18.39 -2.48
N LEU A 157 -1.62 17.46 -3.15
CA LEU A 157 -0.44 16.74 -2.65
C LEU A 157 0.50 16.49 -3.83
#